data_AF-A0A9W6Z145-F1
#
_entry.id   AF-A0A9W6Z145-F1
#
_cell.length_a   1.000
_cell.length_b   1.000
_cell.length_c   1.000
_cell.angle_alpha   90.00
_cell.angle_beta   90.00
_cell.angle_gamma   90.00
#
_symmetry.space_group_name_H-M   'P 1'
#
loop_
_entity.id
_entity.type
_entity.pdbx_description
1 polymer ?
#
loop_
_entity_poly.entity_id
_entity_poly.type
_entity_poly.pdbx_seq_one_letter_code
_entity_poly.pdbx_strand_id
1 'polypeptide(L)'
;MLFWVNFAFSGFMWIIVSLIPETYAPVILKKKAKLLRKETGNPKIMTEQEAVGLSLKELVVTCLYRPIMFALTEPVLDLMCFYVCLIYSLLYAFFFAYPVVFGELYGFGDDKVGMVLIPILIGAAFALVSTPLIENSYVKMCKVRQPTPEDRLVGAMIGSPFPAIALWILGATSYKHVFWVGPASSGLAFGYGMVLIYYSLNNYIIDTYAKYAASALATKVFLRSAGGAAFPLFTIQMYHKLGLQWASWLLAFISTAMIILPFAFYKWGKQLRKKLCKENYSAFEDDE
;
A
#
# COMPACT_ATOMS: atom_id res chain seq x y z
N MET A 1 -0.24 1.33 29.23
CA MET A 1 -1.28 2.25 28.74
C MET A 1 -1.59 2.03 27.26
N LEU A 2 -0.57 2.00 26.38
CA LEU A 2 -0.73 1.90 24.92
C LEU A 2 -1.51 0.64 24.45
N PHE A 3 -1.25 -0.53 25.05
CA PHE A 3 -2.00 -1.75 24.75
C PHE A 3 -3.49 -1.66 25.10
N TRP A 4 -3.83 -1.09 26.26
CA TRP A 4 -5.21 -0.93 26.71
C TRP A 4 -6.02 0.01 25.80
N VAL A 5 -5.40 1.11 25.36
CA VAL A 5 -6.02 2.03 24.40
C VAL A 5 -6.26 1.34 23.04
N ASN A 6 -5.28 0.58 22.55
CA ASN A 6 -5.44 -0.20 21.31
C ASN A 6 -6.53 -1.29 21.43
N PHE A 7 -6.63 -1.97 22.57
CA PHE A 7 -7.71 -2.94 22.81
C PHE A 7 -9.08 -2.28 22.84
N ALA A 8 -9.20 -1.14 23.54
CA ALA A 8 -10.45 -0.38 23.59
C ALA A 8 -10.87 0.10 22.19
N PHE A 9 -9.93 0.64 21.42
CA PHE A 9 -10.17 1.06 20.04
C PHE A 9 -10.56 -0.11 19.12
N SER A 10 -9.85 -1.25 19.23
CA SER A 10 -10.16 -2.45 18.44
C SER A 10 -11.54 -3.02 18.79
N GLY A 11 -11.91 -3.02 20.07
CA GLY A 11 -13.24 -3.44 20.52
C GLY A 11 -14.34 -2.53 20.00
N PHE A 12 -14.12 -1.21 20.01
CA PHE A 12 -15.04 -0.24 19.43
C PHE A 12 -15.22 -0.43 17.91
N MET A 13 -14.12 -0.62 17.18
CA MET A 13 -14.17 -0.91 15.74
C MET A 13 -14.87 -2.24 15.45
N TRP A 14 -14.67 -3.27 16.27
CA TRP A 14 -15.37 -4.56 16.13
C TRP A 14 -16.89 -4.40 16.27
N ILE A 15 -17.36 -3.57 17.20
CA ILE A 15 -18.80 -3.28 17.34
C ILE A 15 -19.34 -2.59 16.08
N ILE A 16 -18.64 -1.57 15.57
CA ILE A 16 -19.05 -0.87 14.34
C ILE A 16 -19.13 -1.83 13.15
N VAL A 17 -18.09 -2.65 12.94
CA VAL A 17 -18.06 -3.61 11.83
C VAL A 17 -19.17 -4.65 11.97
N SER A 18 -19.49 -5.09 13.19
CA SER A 18 -20.58 -6.04 13.44
C SER A 18 -21.97 -5.49 13.10
N LEU A 19 -22.13 -4.16 13.07
CA LEU A 19 -23.37 -3.49 12.68
C LEU A 19 -23.49 -3.30 11.15
N ILE A 20 -22.39 -3.43 10.40
CA ILE A 20 -22.40 -3.29 8.94
C ILE A 20 -23.03 -4.56 8.34
N PRO A 21 -24.06 -4.42 7.49
CA PRO A 21 -24.67 -5.58 6.84
C PRO A 21 -23.66 -6.27 5.92
N GLU A 22 -23.66 -7.61 5.96
CA GLU A 22 -22.81 -8.46 5.12
C GLU A 22 -22.89 -8.04 3.65
N THR A 23 -21.81 -7.42 3.14
CA THR A 23 -21.75 -6.87 1.78
C THR A 23 -21.09 -7.85 0.79
N TYR A 24 -20.60 -9.00 1.28
CA TYR A 24 -19.93 -9.99 0.44
C TYR A 24 -20.94 -10.70 -0.46
N ALA A 25 -21.00 -10.26 -1.72
CA ALA A 25 -21.91 -10.75 -2.76
C ALA A 25 -22.03 -12.28 -2.81
N PRO A 26 -20.94 -13.07 -2.65
CA PRO A 26 -21.06 -14.52 -2.70
C PRO A 26 -21.81 -15.16 -1.52
N VAL A 27 -21.72 -14.59 -0.33
CA VAL A 27 -22.50 -15.06 0.84
C VAL A 27 -23.98 -14.68 0.71
N ILE A 28 -24.26 -13.50 0.14
CA ILE A 28 -25.63 -13.08 -0.18
C ILE A 28 -26.23 -14.03 -1.24
N LEU A 29 -25.48 -14.34 -2.29
CA LEU A 29 -25.88 -15.28 -3.34
C LEU A 29 -26.10 -16.69 -2.77
N LYS A 30 -25.26 -17.15 -1.84
CA LYS A 30 -25.44 -18.44 -1.14
C LYS A 30 -26.74 -18.47 -0.32
N LYS A 31 -27.05 -17.40 0.41
CA LYS A 31 -28.32 -17.27 1.16
C LYS A 31 -29.53 -17.26 0.22
N LYS A 32 -29.46 -16.53 -0.90
CA LYS A 32 -30.52 -16.51 -1.93
C LYS A 32 -30.70 -17.86 -2.62
N ALA A 33 -29.61 -18.53 -3.00
CA ALA A 33 -29.66 -19.87 -3.59
C ALA A 33 -30.28 -20.89 -2.64
N LYS A 34 -29.99 -20.80 -1.34
CA LYS A 34 -30.62 -21.67 -0.32
C LYS A 34 -32.12 -21.42 -0.16
N LEU A 35 -32.58 -20.17 -0.26
CA LEU A 35 -34.01 -19.82 -0.27
C LEU A 35 -34.70 -20.35 -1.54
N LEU A 36 -34.10 -20.11 -2.71
CA LEU A 36 -34.62 -20.59 -4.00
C LEU A 36 -34.70 -22.12 -4.05
N ARG A 37 -33.70 -22.86 -3.53
CA ARG A 37 -33.78 -24.33 -3.39
C ARG A 37 -35.00 -24.79 -2.59
N LYS A 38 -35.36 -24.05 -1.53
CA LYS A 38 -36.53 -24.38 -0.69
C LYS A 38 -37.85 -24.08 -1.39
N GLU A 39 -37.93 -22.98 -2.15
CA GLU A 39 -39.16 -22.56 -2.83
C GLU A 39 -39.43 -23.34 -4.11
N THR A 40 -38.40 -23.62 -4.91
CA THR A 40 -38.56 -24.28 -6.23
C THR A 40 -38.43 -25.80 -6.16
N GLY A 41 -37.99 -26.36 -5.03
CA GLY A 41 -37.76 -27.81 -4.86
C GLY A 41 -36.67 -28.39 -5.77
N ASN A 42 -35.93 -27.55 -6.50
CA ASN A 42 -34.91 -27.98 -7.46
C ASN A 42 -33.50 -27.92 -6.81
N PRO A 43 -32.87 -29.07 -6.51
CA PRO A 43 -31.55 -29.13 -5.88
C PRO A 43 -30.42 -28.66 -6.80
N LYS A 44 -30.66 -28.48 -8.11
CA LYS A 44 -29.63 -28.08 -9.09
C LYS A 44 -29.32 -26.58 -9.10
N ILE A 45 -30.07 -25.74 -8.38
CA ILE A 45 -29.74 -24.31 -8.24
C ILE A 45 -28.48 -24.22 -7.38
N MET A 46 -27.35 -23.81 -7.96
CA MET A 46 -26.05 -23.78 -7.29
C MET A 46 -25.37 -22.44 -7.55
N THR A 47 -24.71 -21.87 -6.54
CA THR A 47 -23.88 -20.67 -6.73
C THR A 47 -22.53 -21.06 -7.32
N GLU A 48 -21.86 -20.15 -8.04
CA GLU A 48 -20.51 -20.40 -8.57
C GLU A 48 -19.53 -20.87 -7.48
N GLN A 49 -19.64 -20.36 -6.25
CA GLN A 49 -18.81 -20.80 -5.13
C GLN A 49 -19.17 -22.20 -4.59
N GLU A 50 -20.43 -22.62 -4.67
CA GLU A 50 -20.82 -23.98 -4.31
C GLU A 50 -20.47 -24.99 -5.42
N ALA A 51 -20.47 -24.54 -6.68
CA ALA A 51 -20.00 -25.33 -7.83
C ALA A 51 -18.50 -25.61 -7.79
N VAL A 52 -17.71 -24.67 -7.26
CA VAL A 52 -16.25 -24.81 -7.15
C VAL A 52 -15.82 -25.57 -5.89
N GLY A 53 -16.65 -25.60 -4.83
CA GLY A 53 -16.43 -26.45 -3.66
C GLY A 53 -15.06 -26.26 -3.00
N LEU A 54 -14.74 -25.05 -2.53
CA LEU A 54 -13.44 -24.75 -1.91
C LEU A 54 -13.15 -25.67 -0.71
N SER A 55 -12.32 -26.69 -0.92
CA SER A 55 -11.75 -27.52 0.15
C SER A 55 -10.85 -26.67 1.04
N LEU A 56 -10.77 -26.95 2.36
CA LEU A 56 -9.79 -26.29 3.24
C LEU A 56 -8.35 -26.40 2.70
N LYS A 57 -8.05 -27.50 1.99
CA LYS A 57 -6.75 -27.70 1.33
C LYS A 57 -6.59 -26.77 0.13
N GLU A 58 -7.63 -26.55 -0.66
CA GLU A 58 -7.63 -25.57 -1.76
C GLU A 58 -7.60 -24.14 -1.26
N LEU A 59 -8.23 -23.86 -0.11
CA LEU A 59 -8.16 -22.57 0.58
C LEU A 59 -6.72 -22.28 1.01
N VAL A 60 -6.03 -23.23 1.65
CA VAL A 60 -4.61 -23.09 2.01
C VAL A 60 -3.74 -22.93 0.77
N VAL A 61 -3.93 -23.74 -0.28
CA VAL A 61 -3.16 -23.62 -1.53
C VAL A 61 -3.42 -22.26 -2.21
N THR A 62 -4.66 -21.78 -2.21
CA THR A 62 -5.03 -20.50 -2.83
C THR A 62 -4.57 -19.29 -2.00
N CYS A 63 -4.49 -19.41 -0.68
CA CYS A 63 -4.10 -18.34 0.24
C CYS A 63 -2.60 -18.28 0.55
N LEU A 64 -1.87 -19.39 0.49
CA LEU A 64 -0.42 -19.45 0.80
C LEU A 64 0.44 -19.76 -0.42
N TYR A 65 0.08 -20.79 -1.18
CA TYR A 65 0.91 -21.23 -2.31
C TYR A 65 0.78 -20.29 -3.51
N ARG A 66 -0.43 -19.85 -3.85
CA ARG A 66 -0.67 -18.97 -5.01
C ARG A 66 -0.01 -17.58 -4.87
N PRO A 67 -0.01 -16.91 -3.70
CA PRO A 67 0.73 -15.66 -3.53
C PRO A 67 2.24 -15.79 -3.71
N ILE A 68 2.84 -16.87 -3.19
CA ILE A 68 4.28 -17.14 -3.35
C ILE A 68 4.60 -17.47 -4.81
N MET A 69 3.74 -18.25 -5.47
CA MET A 69 3.87 -18.52 -6.90
C MET A 69 3.80 -17.22 -7.70
N PHE A 70 2.80 -16.37 -7.46
CA PHE A 70 2.67 -15.06 -8.12
C PHE A 70 3.86 -14.14 -7.89
N ALA A 71 4.42 -14.11 -6.68
CA ALA A 71 5.65 -13.36 -6.41
C ALA A 71 6.82 -13.82 -7.30
N LEU A 72 6.91 -15.11 -7.62
CA LEU A 72 8.02 -15.68 -8.40
C LEU A 72 7.75 -15.75 -9.90
N THR A 73 6.48 -15.84 -10.32
CA THR A 73 6.12 -16.06 -11.72
C THR A 73 5.71 -14.79 -12.45
N GLU A 74 5.22 -13.77 -11.73
CA GLU A 74 4.68 -12.54 -12.30
C GLU A 74 5.60 -11.36 -11.97
N PRO A 75 6.63 -11.08 -12.79
CA PRO A 75 7.64 -10.07 -12.48
C PRO A 75 7.08 -8.64 -12.45
N VAL A 76 5.96 -8.37 -13.14
CA VAL A 76 5.26 -7.07 -13.06
C VAL A 76 4.66 -6.87 -11.68
N LEU A 77 4.00 -7.90 -11.13
CA LEU A 77 3.48 -7.87 -9.76
C LEU A 77 4.62 -7.75 -8.75
N ASP A 78 5.72 -8.48 -8.95
CA ASP A 78 6.86 -8.46 -8.04
C ASP A 78 7.54 -7.07 -7.99
N LEU A 79 7.76 -6.42 -9.13
CA LEU A 79 8.29 -5.05 -9.18
C LEU A 79 7.36 -4.05 -8.46
N MET A 80 6.04 -4.19 -8.61
CA MET A 80 5.07 -3.35 -7.89
C MET A 80 5.07 -3.65 -6.39
N CYS A 81 5.12 -4.93 -6.01
CA CYS A 81 5.21 -5.34 -4.61
C CYS A 81 6.51 -4.87 -3.97
N PHE A 82 7.63 -4.92 -4.70
CA PHE A 82 8.92 -4.41 -4.28
C PHE A 82 8.87 -2.91 -4.05
N TYR A 83 8.22 -2.16 -4.95
CA TYR A 83 8.03 -0.71 -4.77
C TYR A 83 7.17 -0.39 -3.54
N VAL A 84 6.06 -1.10 -3.31
CA VAL A 84 5.23 -0.96 -2.09
C VAL A 84 6.03 -1.33 -0.84
N CYS A 85 6.80 -2.42 -0.91
CA CYS A 85 7.66 -2.89 0.17
C CYS A 85 8.66 -1.80 0.56
N LEU A 86 9.39 -1.25 -0.40
CA LEU A 86 10.37 -0.19 -0.16
C LEU A 86 9.76 1.08 0.45
N ILE A 87 8.62 1.56 -0.06
CA ILE A 87 7.97 2.76 0.51
C ILE A 87 7.55 2.52 1.96
N TYR A 88 7.02 1.33 2.25
CA TYR A 88 6.59 0.98 3.60
C TYR A 88 7.77 0.75 4.55
N SER A 89 8.85 0.18 4.04
CA SER A 89 10.14 0.08 4.71
C SER A 89 10.72 1.46 5.04
N LEU A 90 10.63 2.43 4.12
CA LEU A 90 11.01 3.81 4.36
C LEU A 90 10.14 4.46 5.45
N LEU A 91 8.83 4.17 5.48
CA LEU A 91 7.95 4.65 6.55
C LEU A 91 8.43 4.17 7.92
N TYR A 92 8.76 2.88 8.04
CA TYR A 92 9.31 2.37 9.29
C TYR A 92 10.66 2.97 9.61
N ALA A 93 11.56 3.08 8.63
CA ALA A 93 12.83 3.74 8.83
C ALA A 93 12.63 5.17 9.36
N PHE A 94 11.65 5.89 8.84
CA PHE A 94 11.26 7.23 9.27
C PHE A 94 10.72 7.25 10.72
N PHE A 95 9.90 6.27 11.10
CA PHE A 95 9.39 6.12 12.48
C PHE A 95 10.47 5.84 13.51
N PHE A 96 11.57 5.18 13.14
CA PHE A 96 12.72 4.98 14.03
C PHE A 96 13.73 6.12 13.95
N ALA A 97 13.89 6.75 12.77
CA ALA A 97 14.77 7.88 12.57
C ALA A 97 14.31 9.12 13.35
N TYR A 98 13.01 9.41 13.38
CA TYR A 98 12.46 10.58 14.06
C TYR A 98 12.80 10.60 15.56
N PRO A 99 12.49 9.56 16.35
CA PRO A 99 12.91 9.47 17.75
C PRO A 99 14.41 9.63 17.94
N VAL A 100 15.23 9.05 17.06
CA VAL A 100 16.69 9.15 17.15
C VAL A 100 17.16 10.58 16.88
N VAL A 101 16.67 11.24 15.82
CA VAL A 101 17.02 12.62 15.48
C VAL A 101 16.52 13.59 16.57
N PHE A 102 15.27 13.48 17.03
CA PHE A 102 14.71 14.40 18.02
C PHE A 102 15.17 14.12 19.45
N GLY A 103 15.44 12.86 19.78
CA GLY A 103 16.01 12.45 21.07
C GLY A 103 17.48 12.83 21.19
N GLU A 104 18.32 12.47 20.23
CA GLU A 104 19.78 12.68 20.33
C GLU A 104 20.22 14.10 19.95
N LEU A 105 19.54 14.75 19.00
CA LEU A 105 19.92 16.09 18.53
C LEU A 105 19.33 17.20 19.40
N TYR A 106 18.04 17.08 19.76
CA TYR A 106 17.29 18.12 20.49
C TYR A 106 17.05 17.80 21.97
N GLY A 107 17.38 16.58 22.43
CA GLY A 107 17.18 16.18 23.84
C GLY A 107 15.71 16.13 24.24
N PHE A 108 14.80 15.91 23.29
CA PHE A 108 13.37 15.82 23.59
C PHE A 108 13.05 14.52 24.32
N GLY A 109 12.24 14.62 25.38
CA GLY A 109 11.67 13.47 26.07
C GLY A 109 10.65 12.73 25.20
N ASP A 110 10.32 11.51 25.61
CA ASP A 110 9.38 10.62 24.90
C ASP A 110 8.00 11.25 24.68
N ASP A 111 7.60 12.18 25.55
CA ASP A 111 6.37 12.96 25.48
C ASP A 111 6.31 13.84 24.22
N LYS A 112 7.42 14.50 23.89
CA LYS A 112 7.51 15.40 22.73
C LYS A 112 7.80 14.65 21.44
N VAL A 113 8.55 13.55 21.50
CA VAL A 113 8.87 12.73 20.32
C VAL A 113 7.60 12.22 19.62
N GLY A 114 6.58 11.82 20.39
CA GLY A 114 5.29 11.41 19.83
C GLY A 114 4.56 12.52 19.07
N MET A 115 4.68 13.78 19.52
CA MET A 115 4.06 14.94 18.85
C MET A 115 4.70 15.22 17.50
N VAL A 116 5.98 14.92 17.34
CA VAL A 116 6.70 15.16 16.08
C VAL A 116 6.31 14.18 14.96
N LEU A 117 5.52 13.15 15.28
CA LEU A 117 4.91 12.25 14.28
C LEU A 117 3.57 12.78 13.72
N ILE A 118 2.93 13.75 14.37
CA ILE A 118 1.66 14.37 13.92
C ILE A 118 1.74 14.94 12.49
N PRO A 119 2.84 15.60 12.06
CA PRO A 119 3.01 16.04 10.67
C PRO A 119 2.79 14.93 9.63
N ILE A 120 3.12 13.68 9.93
CA ILE A 120 2.88 12.54 9.02
C ILE A 120 1.38 12.31 8.85
N LEU A 121 0.61 12.37 9.94
CA LEU A 121 -0.85 12.24 9.92
C LEU A 121 -1.50 13.39 9.16
N ILE A 122 -1.00 14.62 9.34
CA ILE A 122 -1.49 15.78 8.60
C ILE A 122 -1.22 15.60 7.10
N GLY A 123 -0.02 15.15 6.71
CA GLY A 123 0.31 14.83 5.32
C GLY A 123 -0.62 13.77 4.72
N ALA A 124 -0.91 12.72 5.49
CA ALA A 124 -1.85 11.67 5.10
C ALA A 124 -3.29 12.20 4.94
N ALA A 125 -3.72 13.13 5.80
CA ALA A 125 -5.03 13.79 5.68
C ALA A 125 -5.13 14.64 4.41
N PHE A 126 -4.07 15.37 4.05
CA PHE A 126 -4.03 16.10 2.77
C PHE A 126 -4.11 15.16 1.56
N ALA A 127 -3.47 13.98 1.64
CA ALA A 127 -3.57 12.99 0.59
C ALA A 127 -5.02 12.51 0.42
N LEU A 128 -5.75 12.24 1.51
CA LEU A 128 -7.17 11.85 1.46
C LEU A 128 -8.07 12.88 0.77
N VAL A 129 -7.73 14.17 0.85
CA VAL A 129 -8.46 15.24 0.13
C VAL A 129 -8.09 15.26 -1.36
N SER A 130 -6.83 14.96 -1.69
CA SER A 130 -6.35 14.93 -3.08
C SER A 130 -6.84 13.69 -3.85
N THR A 131 -7.03 12.55 -3.17
CA THR A 131 -7.41 11.28 -3.81
C THR A 131 -8.73 11.34 -4.59
N PRO A 132 -9.83 11.92 -4.08
CA PRO A 132 -11.07 12.07 -4.84
C PRO A 132 -10.94 12.93 -6.09
N LEU A 133 -10.02 13.91 -6.12
CA LEU A 133 -9.80 14.76 -7.29
C LEU A 133 -9.13 13.95 -8.42
N ILE A 134 -8.20 13.08 -8.07
CA ILE A 134 -7.53 12.17 -8.99
C ILE A 134 -8.54 11.14 -9.51
N GLU A 135 -9.34 10.57 -8.62
CA GLU A 135 -10.38 9.59 -8.99
C GLU A 135 -11.45 10.20 -9.90
N ASN A 136 -11.91 11.42 -9.61
CA ASN A 136 -12.85 12.12 -10.48
C ASN A 136 -12.27 12.40 -11.87
N SER A 137 -10.96 12.66 -11.95
CA SER A 137 -10.27 12.84 -13.24
C SER A 137 -10.20 11.50 -13.99
N TYR A 138 -9.93 10.40 -13.30
CA TYR A 138 -9.95 9.05 -13.86
C TYR A 138 -11.36 8.65 -14.37
N VAL A 139 -12.41 8.87 -13.57
CA VAL A 139 -13.80 8.59 -13.97
C VAL A 139 -14.22 9.39 -15.22
N LYS A 140 -13.74 10.64 -15.35
CA LYS A 140 -13.96 11.44 -16.57
C LYS A 140 -13.25 10.83 -17.78
N MET A 141 -12.04 10.31 -17.63
CA MET A 141 -11.32 9.62 -18.71
C MET A 141 -11.98 8.30 -19.11
N CYS A 142 -12.48 7.52 -18.15
CA CYS A 142 -13.23 6.28 -18.41
C CYS A 142 -14.50 6.49 -19.27
N LYS A 143 -15.05 7.71 -19.30
CA LYS A 143 -16.19 8.06 -20.14
C LYS A 143 -15.80 8.34 -21.60
N VAL A 144 -14.53 8.61 -21.87
CA VAL A 144 -14.01 8.99 -23.18
C VAL A 144 -13.25 7.84 -23.84
N ARG A 145 -12.60 6.98 -23.05
CA ARG A 145 -11.80 5.84 -23.51
C ARG A 145 -12.00 4.64 -22.58
N GLN A 146 -11.84 3.42 -23.11
CA GLN A 146 -11.70 2.24 -22.25
C GLN A 146 -10.51 2.42 -21.28
N PRO A 147 -10.73 2.22 -19.97
CA PRO A 147 -9.71 2.46 -18.97
C PRO A 147 -8.58 1.44 -19.09
N THR A 148 -7.34 1.93 -19.14
CA THR A 148 -6.18 1.05 -19.01
C THR A 148 -5.66 1.09 -17.56
N PRO A 149 -5.20 -0.05 -17.00
CA PRO A 149 -4.73 -0.07 -15.61
C PRO A 149 -3.64 0.98 -15.33
N GLU A 150 -2.82 1.32 -16.32
CA GLU A 150 -1.77 2.34 -16.24
C GLU A 150 -2.32 3.76 -15.99
N ASP A 151 -3.57 4.05 -16.35
CA ASP A 151 -4.20 5.35 -16.08
C ASP A 151 -4.39 5.58 -14.57
N ARG A 152 -4.41 4.52 -13.76
CA ARG A 152 -4.43 4.62 -12.30
C ARG A 152 -3.07 4.95 -11.69
N LEU A 153 -1.97 4.78 -12.43
CA LEU A 153 -0.60 5.02 -11.95
C LEU A 153 -0.25 6.51 -11.83
N VAL A 154 -1.07 7.39 -12.41
CA VAL A 154 -0.89 8.85 -12.36
C VAL A 154 -0.82 9.36 -10.91
N GLY A 155 -1.60 8.76 -10.00
CA GLY A 155 -1.53 9.08 -8.57
C GLY A 155 -0.17 8.75 -7.95
N ALA A 156 0.44 7.61 -8.32
CA ALA A 156 1.79 7.24 -7.89
C ALA A 156 2.86 8.13 -8.53
N MET A 157 2.69 8.59 -9.77
CA MET A 157 3.61 9.54 -10.40
C MET A 157 3.64 10.87 -9.65
N ILE A 158 2.47 11.41 -9.29
CA ILE A 158 2.36 12.64 -8.50
C ILE A 158 2.91 12.42 -7.09
N GLY A 159 2.61 11.27 -6.46
CA GLY A 159 3.06 10.97 -5.11
C GLY A 159 4.56 10.68 -4.99
N SER A 160 5.19 10.09 -6.01
CA SER A 160 6.57 9.58 -5.97
C SER A 160 7.68 10.58 -5.58
N PRO A 161 7.62 11.89 -5.92
CA PRO A 161 8.66 12.83 -5.53
C PRO A 161 8.59 13.23 -4.05
N PHE A 162 7.42 13.16 -3.43
CA PHE A 162 7.20 13.68 -2.08
C PHE A 162 7.96 12.91 -0.97
N PRO A 163 8.04 11.55 -0.99
CA PRO A 163 8.88 10.81 -0.05
C PRO A 163 10.38 11.13 -0.20
N ALA A 164 10.84 11.38 -1.43
CA ALA A 164 12.22 11.78 -1.66
C ALA A 164 12.48 13.18 -1.08
N ILE A 165 11.61 14.15 -1.38
CA ILE A 165 11.68 15.51 -0.83
C ILE A 165 11.69 15.47 0.69
N ALA A 166 10.86 14.64 1.31
CA ALA A 166 10.85 14.46 2.77
C ALA A 166 12.21 14.02 3.30
N LEU A 167 12.80 12.96 2.73
CA LEU A 167 14.10 12.44 3.20
C LEU A 167 15.25 13.42 2.93
N TRP A 168 15.19 14.18 1.84
CA TRP A 168 16.13 15.27 1.56
C TRP A 168 16.02 16.39 2.60
N ILE A 169 14.80 16.82 2.94
CA ILE A 169 14.57 17.81 3.99
C ILE A 169 15.08 17.27 5.33
N LEU A 170 14.78 16.02 5.68
CA LEU A 170 15.22 15.40 6.93
C LEU A 170 16.74 15.39 7.03
N GLY A 171 17.44 14.95 5.99
CA GLY A 171 18.91 14.93 5.98
C GLY A 171 19.53 16.33 6.02
N ALA A 172 18.97 17.28 5.27
CA ALA A 172 19.46 18.66 5.23
C ALA A 172 19.17 19.46 6.50
N THR A 173 18.14 19.09 7.28
CA THR A 173 17.75 19.81 8.50
C THR A 173 18.21 19.15 9.79
N SER A 174 18.83 17.98 9.71
CA SER A 174 19.39 17.25 10.87
C SER A 174 20.70 17.87 11.40
N TYR A 175 20.68 19.16 11.70
CA TYR A 175 21.80 19.87 12.34
C TYR A 175 21.36 20.53 13.64
N LYS A 176 22.27 20.57 14.63
CA LYS A 176 22.01 21.19 15.95
C LYS A 176 21.62 22.67 15.87
N HIS A 177 21.97 23.36 14.79
CA HIS A 177 21.66 24.79 14.59
C HIS A 177 20.31 25.05 13.90
N VAL A 178 19.63 24.01 13.40
CA VAL A 178 18.36 24.16 12.68
C VAL A 178 17.19 24.02 13.65
N PHE A 179 16.16 24.84 13.47
CA PHE A 179 14.96 24.79 14.30
C PHE A 179 14.18 23.49 14.09
N TRP A 180 13.62 22.91 15.17
CA TRP A 180 12.94 21.59 15.17
C TRP A 180 11.83 21.45 14.11
N VAL A 181 11.24 22.56 13.65
CA VAL A 181 10.23 22.60 12.59
C VAL A 181 10.78 22.09 11.26
N GLY A 182 12.07 22.30 10.97
CA GLY A 182 12.72 21.85 9.75
C GLY A 182 12.60 20.33 9.57
N PRO A 183 13.16 19.52 10.48
CA PRO A 183 13.04 18.08 10.38
C PRO A 183 11.59 17.60 10.55
N ALA A 184 10.78 18.27 11.39
CA ALA A 184 9.39 17.88 11.61
C ALA A 184 8.52 18.03 10.34
N SER A 185 8.77 19.09 9.55
CA SER A 185 8.04 19.37 8.30
C SER A 185 8.24 18.30 7.23
N SER A 186 9.35 17.55 7.26
CA SER A 186 9.58 16.45 6.32
C SER A 186 8.48 15.37 6.39
N GLY A 187 7.87 15.20 7.56
CA GLY A 187 6.78 14.24 7.79
C GLY A 187 5.53 14.56 6.97
N LEU A 188 5.25 15.85 6.69
CA LEU A 188 4.11 16.27 5.86
C LEU A 188 4.24 15.72 4.44
N ALA A 189 5.39 15.96 3.81
CA ALA A 189 5.67 15.49 2.46
C ALA A 189 5.69 13.95 2.41
N PHE A 190 6.28 13.31 3.43
CA PHE A 190 6.34 11.85 3.48
C PHE A 190 4.94 11.22 3.57
N GLY A 191 4.09 11.70 4.48
CA GLY A 191 2.73 11.21 4.65
C GLY A 191 1.87 11.42 3.40
N TYR A 192 2.00 12.57 2.75
CA TYR A 192 1.26 12.88 1.52
C TYR A 192 1.62 11.91 0.38
N GLY A 193 2.92 11.75 0.11
CA GLY A 193 3.41 10.88 -0.95
C GLY A 193 3.07 9.41 -0.71
N MET A 194 3.25 8.92 0.52
CA MET A 194 3.03 7.51 0.84
C MET A 194 1.59 7.07 0.62
N VAL A 195 0.60 7.88 1.05
CA VAL A 195 -0.82 7.55 0.87
C VAL A 195 -1.22 7.54 -0.60
N LEU A 196 -0.79 8.55 -1.38
CA LEU A 196 -1.08 8.64 -2.82
C LEU A 196 -0.53 7.44 -3.59
N ILE A 197 0.72 7.07 -3.32
CA ILE A 197 1.35 5.94 -3.98
C ILE A 197 0.66 4.63 -3.57
N TYR A 198 0.37 4.44 -2.27
CA TYR A 198 -0.27 3.23 -1.78
C TYR A 198 -1.67 3.05 -2.37
N TYR A 199 -2.44 4.13 -2.45
CA TYR A 199 -3.77 4.14 -3.06
C TYR A 199 -3.71 3.76 -4.54
N SER A 200 -2.86 4.46 -5.31
CA SER A 200 -2.70 4.27 -6.76
C SER A 200 -2.25 2.84 -7.09
N LEU A 201 -1.25 2.30 -6.38
CA LEU A 201 -0.76 0.93 -6.60
C LEU A 201 -1.78 -0.13 -6.19
N ASN A 202 -2.56 0.11 -5.14
CA ASN A 202 -3.60 -0.82 -4.72
C ASN A 202 -4.65 -0.97 -5.81
N ASN A 203 -5.11 0.16 -6.37
CA ASN A 203 -6.08 0.16 -7.44
C ASN A 203 -5.50 -0.39 -8.76
N TYR A 204 -4.22 -0.16 -9.04
CA TYR A 204 -3.53 -0.76 -10.18
C TYR A 204 -3.50 -2.29 -10.08
N ILE A 205 -3.10 -2.85 -8.94
CA ILE A 205 -3.02 -4.30 -8.74
C ILE A 205 -4.41 -4.95 -8.89
N ILE A 206 -5.46 -4.31 -8.39
CA ILE A 206 -6.83 -4.81 -8.52
C ILE A 206 -7.26 -4.89 -9.99
N ASP A 207 -7.00 -3.85 -10.78
CA ASP A 207 -7.40 -3.83 -12.21
C ASP A 207 -6.57 -4.77 -13.07
N THR A 208 -5.26 -4.87 -12.78
CA THR A 208 -4.32 -5.68 -13.56
C THR A 208 -4.54 -7.18 -13.29
N TYR A 209 -4.92 -7.55 -12.06
CA TYR A 209 -5.13 -8.94 -11.63
C TYR A 209 -6.57 -9.19 -11.19
N ALA A 210 -7.58 -8.68 -11.90
CA ALA A 210 -8.98 -8.76 -11.49
C ALA A 210 -9.46 -10.20 -11.20
N LYS A 211 -9.04 -11.17 -12.02
CA LYS A 211 -9.38 -12.60 -11.83
C LYS A 211 -8.83 -13.19 -10.53
N TYR A 212 -7.70 -12.69 -10.05
CA TYR A 212 -7.01 -13.18 -8.85
C TYR A 212 -6.61 -12.05 -7.89
N ALA A 213 -7.45 -11.00 -7.79
CA ALA A 213 -7.10 -9.77 -7.08
C ALA A 213 -6.80 -10.03 -5.59
N ALA A 214 -7.56 -10.94 -4.96
CA ALA A 214 -7.35 -11.32 -3.57
C ALA A 214 -5.94 -11.92 -3.34
N SER A 215 -5.47 -12.82 -4.21
CA SER A 215 -4.14 -13.42 -4.09
C SER A 215 -3.02 -12.42 -4.40
N ALA A 216 -3.21 -11.54 -5.40
CA ALA A 216 -2.25 -10.48 -5.72
C ALA A 216 -2.11 -9.47 -4.55
N LEU A 217 -3.23 -9.07 -3.95
CA LEU A 217 -3.24 -8.22 -2.76
C LEU A 217 -2.60 -8.89 -1.55
N ALA A 218 -2.85 -10.19 -1.34
CA ALA A 218 -2.19 -10.95 -0.27
C ALA A 218 -0.67 -10.98 -0.46
N THR A 219 -0.20 -11.17 -1.70
CA THR A 219 1.23 -11.13 -2.06
C THR A 219 1.86 -9.79 -1.70
N LYS A 220 1.21 -8.69 -2.12
CA LYS A 220 1.63 -7.32 -1.78
C LYS A 220 1.72 -7.12 -0.26
N VAL A 221 0.71 -7.56 0.49
CA VAL A 221 0.68 -7.43 1.95
C VAL A 221 1.79 -8.23 2.61
N PHE A 222 2.05 -9.45 2.13
CA PHE A 222 3.10 -10.31 2.64
C PHE A 222 4.49 -9.69 2.47
N LEU A 223 4.86 -9.31 1.24
CA LEU A 223 6.15 -8.69 0.92
C LEU A 223 6.35 -7.38 1.69
N ARG A 224 5.31 -6.55 1.74
CA ARG A 224 5.32 -5.30 2.49
C ARG A 224 5.56 -5.52 3.98
N SER A 225 4.86 -6.47 4.59
CA SER A 225 5.04 -6.78 6.02
C SER A 225 6.44 -7.32 6.31
N ALA A 226 7.01 -8.13 5.41
CA ALA A 226 8.38 -8.61 5.52
C ALA A 226 9.39 -7.44 5.49
N GLY A 227 9.25 -6.50 4.56
CA GLY A 227 10.09 -5.30 4.50
C GLY A 227 9.94 -4.40 5.72
N GLY A 228 8.71 -4.25 6.22
CA GLY A 228 8.43 -3.48 7.43
C GLY A 228 8.99 -4.11 8.71
N ALA A 229 9.12 -5.44 8.77
CA ALA A 229 9.77 -6.14 9.87
C ALA A 229 11.31 -6.07 9.77
N ALA A 230 11.86 -6.13 8.55
CA ALA A 230 13.30 -6.14 8.32
C ALA A 230 13.96 -4.77 8.58
N PHE A 231 13.35 -3.68 8.14
CA PHE A 231 13.96 -2.34 8.17
C PHE A 231 14.28 -1.81 9.59
N PRO A 232 13.37 -1.92 10.58
CA PRO A 232 13.64 -1.50 11.95
C PRO A 232 14.88 -2.14 12.58
N LEU A 233 15.18 -3.41 12.24
CA LEU A 233 16.28 -4.18 12.85
C LEU A 233 17.65 -3.53 12.62
N PHE A 234 17.84 -2.88 11.48
CA PHE A 234 19.10 -2.23 11.12
C PHE A 234 19.03 -0.70 11.11
N THR A 235 17.83 -0.09 11.14
CA THR A 235 17.69 1.37 11.02
C THR A 235 18.45 2.10 12.12
N ILE A 236 18.29 1.73 13.39
CA ILE A 236 18.97 2.41 14.50
C ILE A 236 20.50 2.29 14.36
N GLN A 237 20.98 1.08 14.07
CA GLN A 237 22.41 0.81 13.90
C GLN A 237 23.00 1.57 12.71
N MET A 238 22.24 1.71 11.63
CA MET A 238 22.61 2.51 10.46
C MET A 238 22.75 3.98 10.84
N TYR A 239 21.80 4.56 11.57
CA TYR A 239 21.85 5.96 12.00
C TYR A 239 23.02 6.23 12.96
N HIS A 240 23.35 5.30 13.85
CA HIS A 240 24.51 5.44 14.75
C HIS A 240 25.86 5.31 14.05
N LYS A 241 25.99 4.46 13.02
CA LYS A 241 27.26 4.26 12.29
C LYS A 241 27.51 5.28 11.18
N LEU A 242 26.48 5.63 10.40
CA LEU A 242 26.59 6.59 9.30
C LEU A 242 26.46 8.04 9.75
N GLY A 243 25.92 8.27 10.96
CA GLY A 243 25.49 9.59 11.41
C GLY A 243 24.12 9.96 10.86
N LEU A 244 23.44 10.87 11.58
CA LEU A 244 22.05 11.24 11.33
C LEU A 244 21.81 11.76 9.90
N GLN A 245 22.75 12.55 9.38
CA GLN A 245 22.66 13.21 8.08
C GLN A 245 22.87 12.21 6.95
N TRP A 246 23.96 11.44 7.01
CA TRP A 246 24.34 10.53 5.95
C TRP A 246 23.37 9.35 5.84
N ALA A 247 22.83 8.87 6.97
CA ALA A 247 21.77 7.87 6.97
C ALA A 247 20.50 8.38 6.26
N SER A 248 20.11 9.64 6.50
CA SER A 248 18.95 10.25 5.84
C SER A 248 19.19 10.49 4.35
N TRP A 249 20.40 10.94 3.95
CA TRP A 249 20.75 11.14 2.54
C TRP A 249 20.82 9.83 1.76
N LEU A 250 21.35 8.76 2.35
CA LEU A 250 21.36 7.43 1.73
C LEU A 250 19.93 6.99 1.38
N LEU A 251 19.00 7.14 2.33
CA LEU A 251 17.58 6.84 2.10
C LEU A 251 16.96 7.79 1.06
N ALA A 252 17.35 9.06 1.04
CA ALA A 252 16.90 10.03 0.05
C ALA A 252 17.35 9.67 -1.37
N PHE A 253 18.59 9.20 -1.55
CA PHE A 253 19.09 8.71 -2.85
C PHE A 253 18.30 7.51 -3.34
N ILE A 254 18.04 6.54 -2.46
CA ILE A 254 17.20 5.37 -2.78
C ILE A 254 15.80 5.83 -3.18
N SER A 255 15.18 6.71 -2.38
CA SER A 255 13.84 7.24 -2.68
C SER A 255 13.80 8.09 -3.96
N THR A 256 14.90 8.73 -4.36
CA THR A 256 14.98 9.50 -5.60
C THR A 256 15.07 8.56 -6.81
N ALA A 257 15.87 7.49 -6.72
CA ALA A 257 15.90 6.45 -7.75
C ALA A 257 14.53 5.79 -7.94
N MET A 258 13.77 5.68 -6.84
CA MET A 258 12.41 5.15 -6.84
C MET A 258 11.39 6.00 -7.59
N ILE A 259 11.65 7.29 -7.84
CA ILE A 259 10.79 8.15 -8.67
C ILE A 259 10.71 7.60 -10.09
N ILE A 260 11.78 6.99 -10.59
CA ILE A 260 11.86 6.51 -11.98
C ILE A 260 10.90 5.33 -12.22
N LEU A 261 10.63 4.50 -11.20
CA LEU A 261 9.78 3.30 -11.35
C LEU A 261 8.37 3.61 -11.87
N PRO A 262 7.54 4.43 -11.20
CA PRO A 262 6.18 4.70 -11.67
C PRO A 262 6.15 5.36 -13.07
N PHE A 263 7.11 6.23 -13.40
CA PHE A 263 7.20 6.81 -14.74
C PHE A 263 7.57 5.76 -15.80
N ALA A 264 8.47 4.85 -15.48
CA ALA A 264 8.82 3.74 -16.36
C ALA A 264 7.61 2.80 -16.57
N PHE A 265 6.87 2.49 -15.52
CA PHE A 265 5.66 1.67 -15.62
C PHE A 265 4.53 2.35 -16.38
N TYR A 266 4.38 3.66 -16.28
CA TYR A 266 3.39 4.38 -17.09
C TYR A 266 3.70 4.30 -18.59
N LYS A 267 4.98 4.44 -18.97
CA LYS A 267 5.40 4.44 -20.39
C LYS A 267 5.50 3.04 -21.00
N TRP A 268 6.01 2.07 -20.23
CA TRP A 268 6.25 0.71 -20.72
C TRP A 268 5.29 -0.35 -20.16
N GLY A 269 4.34 0.01 -19.30
CA GLY A 269 3.43 -0.92 -18.60
C GLY A 269 2.73 -1.89 -19.53
N LYS A 270 2.14 -1.40 -20.63
CA LYS A 270 1.46 -2.23 -21.63
C LYS A 270 2.39 -3.23 -22.32
N GLN A 271 3.61 -2.79 -22.67
CA GLN A 271 4.62 -3.65 -23.30
C GLN A 271 5.22 -4.66 -22.32
N LEU A 272 5.42 -4.25 -21.07
CA LEU A 272 5.87 -5.11 -19.98
C LEU A 272 4.82 -6.16 -19.65
N ARG A 273 3.53 -5.79 -19.58
CA ARG A 273 2.44 -6.74 -19.33
C ARG A 273 2.32 -7.76 -20.47
N LYS A 274 2.30 -7.31 -21.73
CA LYS A 274 2.21 -8.20 -22.90
C LYS A 274 3.41 -9.14 -23.05
N LYS A 275 4.59 -8.76 -22.56
CA LYS A 275 5.81 -9.59 -22.62
C LYS A 275 6.04 -10.48 -21.39
N LEU A 276 5.58 -10.05 -20.21
CA LEU A 276 6.00 -10.66 -18.94
C LEU A 276 4.87 -11.32 -18.14
N CYS A 277 3.59 -11.01 -18.41
CA CYS A 277 2.49 -11.77 -17.82
C CYS A 277 2.29 -13.07 -18.60
N LYS A 278 2.21 -14.19 -17.88
CA LYS A 278 1.98 -15.51 -18.51
C LYS A 278 0.54 -15.67 -19.02
N GLU A 279 -0.42 -14.97 -18.43
CA GLU A 279 -1.81 -14.94 -18.87
C GLU A 279 -2.38 -13.51 -18.75
N ASN A 280 -3.43 -13.20 -19.51
CA ASN A 280 -4.19 -11.96 -19.34
C ASN A 280 -5.09 -12.07 -18.10
N TYR A 281 -4.65 -11.45 -17.00
CA TYR A 281 -5.39 -11.40 -15.73
C TYR A 281 -6.28 -10.15 -15.58
N SER A 282 -6.27 -9.27 -16.58
CA SER A 282 -6.97 -7.98 -16.56
C SER A 282 -8.48 -8.12 -16.65
N ALA A 283 -9.19 -7.17 -16.02
CA ALA A 283 -10.66 -7.10 -16.09
C ALA A 283 -11.20 -6.85 -17.51
N PHE A 284 -10.38 -6.26 -18.38
CA PHE A 284 -10.69 -5.97 -19.77
C PHE A 284 -9.83 -6.86 -20.65
N GLU A 285 -10.45 -7.61 -21.57
CA GLU A 285 -9.75 -8.25 -22.67
C GLU A 285 -9.07 -7.13 -23.48
N ASP A 286 -7.76 -7.28 -23.70
CA ASP A 286 -7.07 -6.47 -24.70
C ASP A 286 -7.62 -6.93 -26.06
N ASP A 287 -8.75 -6.36 -26.50
CA ASP A 287 -9.23 -6.49 -27.88
C ASP A 287 -8.24 -5.73 -28.79
N GLU A 288 -7.14 -6.40 -29.13
CA GLU A 288 -6.30 -6.21 -30.34
C GLU A 288 -5.29 -7.36 -30.53
#